data_AF-A0A7W1DU42-F1
#
_entry.id   AF-A0A7W1DU42-F1
#
_cell.length_a   1.000
_cell.length_b   1.000
_cell.length_c   1.000
_cell.angle_alpha   90.00
_cell.angle_beta   90.00
_cell.angle_gamma   90.00
#
_symmetry.space_group_name_H-M   'P 1'
#
loop_
_entity.id
_entity.type
_entity.pdbx_description
1 polymer ?
#
loop_
_entity_poly.entity_id
_entity_poly.type
_entity_poly.pdbx_seq_one_letter_code
_entity_poly.pdbx_strand_id
1 'polypeptide(L)'
;MNEIARIVDQLEREHAGDAWHGSPLSSILEGVTHTQAAARPMPAAHSIWELALHIAAWKNEARRRLSGAPAGEPLEGDWPKTGEPTAARWEEARKHLEDAH
;
A
#
# COMPACT_ATOMS: atom_id res chain seq x y z
N MET A 1 3.69 24.32 13.85
CA MET A 1 3.96 23.21 12.92
C MET A 1 4.03 23.79 11.53
N ASN A 2 5.06 23.48 10.72
CA ASN A 2 5.07 23.90 9.31
C ASN A 2 4.29 22.87 8.48
N GLU A 3 4.04 23.20 7.22
CA GLU A 3 3.21 22.35 6.36
C GLU A 3 3.84 20.99 6.08
N ILE A 4 5.16 20.92 5.96
CA ILE A 4 5.89 19.65 5.80
C ILE A 4 5.63 18.74 7.01
N ALA A 5 5.81 19.27 8.23
CA ALA A 5 5.60 18.52 9.45
C ALA A 5 4.13 18.06 9.61
N ARG A 6 3.17 18.89 9.17
CA ARG A 6 1.76 18.50 9.15
C ARG A 6 1.50 17.34 8.20
N ILE A 7 2.06 17.39 6.99
CA ILE A 7 1.89 16.32 6.00
C ILE A 7 2.55 15.02 6.47
N VAL A 8 3.77 15.09 7.02
CA VAL A 8 4.46 13.92 7.58
C VAL A 8 3.63 13.27 8.69
N ASP A 9 3.09 14.05 9.64
CA ASP A 9 2.20 13.53 10.69
C ASP A 9 0.95 12.84 10.10
N GLN A 10 0.36 13.38 9.03
CA GLN A 10 -0.80 12.73 8.38
C GLN A 10 -0.42 11.41 7.69
N LEU A 11 0.78 11.32 7.10
CA LEU A 11 1.29 10.08 6.52
C LEU A 11 1.59 9.03 7.59
N GLU A 12 2.18 9.42 8.72
CA GLU A 12 2.42 8.49 9.84
C GLU A 12 1.10 7.97 10.42
N ARG A 13 0.09 8.84 10.54
CA ARG A 13 -1.24 8.45 11.03
C ARG A 13 -1.97 7.49 10.09
N GLU A 14 -1.96 7.72 8.77
CA GLU A 14 -2.61 6.80 7.82
C GLU A 14 -1.97 5.41 7.80
N HIS A 15 -0.66 5.34 8.02
CA HIS A 15 0.06 4.07 8.02
C HIS A 15 -0.08 3.28 9.32
N ALA A 16 0.08 3.93 10.48
CA ALA A 16 0.14 3.24 11.79
C ALA A 16 -0.47 3.99 12.98
N GLY A 17 -1.16 5.12 12.77
CA GLY A 17 -1.72 5.94 13.84
C GLY A 17 -3.25 6.12 13.74
N ASP A 18 -3.74 7.20 14.34
CA ASP A 18 -5.16 7.56 14.31
C ASP A 18 -5.44 8.51 13.13
N ALA A 19 -5.79 7.91 11.99
CA ALA A 19 -6.07 8.65 10.77
C ALA A 19 -7.51 9.15 10.74
N TRP A 20 -7.72 10.34 10.14
CA TRP A 20 -9.05 10.97 10.08
C TRP A 20 -10.09 10.14 9.30
N HIS A 21 -9.64 9.26 8.40
CA HIS A 21 -10.51 8.45 7.53
C HIS A 21 -10.76 7.03 8.07
N GLY A 22 -10.25 6.69 9.25
CA GLY A 22 -10.47 5.39 9.89
C GLY A 22 -9.19 4.70 10.32
N SER A 23 -9.29 3.38 10.55
CA SER A 23 -8.17 2.56 11.00
C SER A 23 -6.96 2.65 10.06
N PRO A 24 -5.74 2.67 10.60
CA PRO A 24 -4.54 2.74 9.78
C PRO A 24 -4.32 1.45 8.99
N LEU A 25 -3.58 1.55 7.88
CA LEU A 25 -3.35 0.45 6.96
C LEU A 25 -2.70 -0.77 7.63
N SER A 26 -1.74 -0.55 8.52
CA SER A 26 -1.07 -1.62 9.28
C SER A 26 -2.06 -2.43 10.14
N SER A 27 -2.99 -1.75 10.83
CA SER A 27 -4.04 -2.41 11.62
C SER A 27 -5.07 -3.11 10.74
N ILE A 28 -5.44 -2.54 9.58
CA ILE A 28 -6.39 -3.19 8.64
C ILE A 28 -5.83 -4.52 8.12
N LEU A 29 -4.52 -4.56 7.84
CA LEU A 29 -3.87 -5.75 7.30
C LEU A 29 -3.45 -6.75 8.39
N GLU A 30 -3.51 -6.38 9.67
CA GLU A 30 -3.14 -7.27 10.77
C GLU A 30 -3.98 -8.57 10.76
N GLY A 31 -3.31 -9.72 10.88
CA GLY A 31 -3.96 -11.03 10.88
C GLY A 31 -4.50 -11.51 9.52
N VAL A 32 -4.44 -10.71 8.45
CA VAL A 32 -4.84 -11.14 7.11
C VAL A 32 -3.86 -12.20 6.59
N THR A 33 -4.38 -13.41 6.35
CA THR A 33 -3.62 -14.52 5.78
C THR A 33 -3.44 -14.38 4.27
N HIS A 34 -2.46 -15.08 3.69
CA HIS A 34 -2.24 -15.10 2.24
C HIS A 34 -3.47 -15.60 1.45
N THR A 35 -4.20 -16.58 1.98
CA THR A 35 -5.42 -17.11 1.35
C THR A 35 -6.52 -16.05 1.34
N GLN A 36 -6.71 -15.32 2.44
CA GLN A 36 -7.65 -14.19 2.48
C GLN A 36 -7.21 -13.06 1.57
N ALA A 37 -5.91 -12.75 1.54
CA ALA A 37 -5.35 -11.69 0.71
C ALA A 37 -5.57 -11.96 -0.80
N ALA A 38 -5.45 -13.21 -1.21
CA ALA A 38 -5.64 -13.65 -2.58
C ALA A 38 -7.11 -13.90 -2.96
N ALA A 39 -8.02 -13.98 -1.99
CA ALA A 39 -9.42 -14.27 -2.25
C ALA A 39 -10.08 -13.17 -3.08
N ARG A 40 -10.92 -13.56 -4.03
CA ARG A 40 -11.80 -12.67 -4.81
C ARG A 40 -13.26 -13.05 -4.60
N PRO A 41 -13.88 -12.64 -3.49
CA PRO A 41 -15.29 -12.93 -3.23
C PRO A 41 -16.21 -12.25 -4.26
N MET A 42 -15.77 -11.13 -4.84
CA MET A 42 -16.45 -10.42 -5.90
C MET A 42 -15.59 -10.46 -7.17
N PRO A 43 -16.03 -11.12 -8.26
CA PRO A 43 -15.20 -11.32 -9.46
C PRO A 43 -14.68 -10.03 -10.11
N ALA A 44 -15.44 -8.94 -9.99
CA ALA A 44 -15.09 -7.64 -10.57
C ALA A 44 -14.28 -6.73 -9.61
N ALA A 45 -14.02 -7.17 -8.38
CA ALA A 45 -13.25 -6.40 -7.40
C ALA A 45 -11.81 -6.89 -7.34
N HIS A 46 -10.91 -5.97 -6.99
CA HIS A 46 -9.53 -6.30 -6.63
C HIS A 46 -9.49 -7.05 -5.30
N SER A 47 -8.57 -8.00 -5.18
CA SER A 47 -8.29 -8.66 -3.91
C SER A 47 -7.53 -7.71 -2.97
N ILE A 48 -7.48 -8.07 -1.69
CA ILE A 48 -6.69 -7.30 -0.69
C ILE A 48 -5.22 -7.23 -1.11
N TRP A 49 -4.68 -8.31 -1.68
CA TRP A 49 -3.31 -8.35 -2.17
C TRP A 49 -3.10 -7.34 -3.32
N GLU A 50 -3.98 -7.32 -4.31
CA GLU A 50 -3.90 -6.35 -5.41
C GLU A 50 -3.96 -4.90 -4.90
N LEU A 51 -4.85 -4.63 -3.94
CA LEU A 51 -4.96 -3.31 -3.32
C LEU A 51 -3.69 -2.91 -2.57
N ALA A 52 -3.09 -3.83 -1.81
CA ALA A 52 -1.83 -3.56 -1.10
C ALA A 52 -0.68 -3.21 -2.05
N LEU A 53 -0.56 -3.94 -3.17
CA LEU A 53 0.46 -3.66 -4.20
C LEU A 53 0.20 -2.34 -4.93
N HIS A 54 -1.07 -2.06 -5.27
CA HIS A 54 -1.47 -0.80 -5.89
C HIS A 54 -1.10 0.40 -5.00
N ILE A 55 -1.39 0.33 -3.69
CA ILE A 55 -1.02 1.39 -2.74
C ILE A 55 0.50 1.58 -2.70
N ALA A 56 1.28 0.50 -2.62
CA ALA A 56 2.74 0.57 -2.59
C ALA A 56 3.32 1.23 -3.86
N ALA A 57 2.82 0.82 -5.03
CA ALA A 57 3.24 1.35 -6.32
C ALA A 57 2.98 2.86 -6.43
N TRP A 58 1.79 3.32 -6.01
CA TRP A 58 1.44 4.74 -6.03
C TRP A 58 2.18 5.58 -4.97
N LYS A 59 2.45 5.02 -3.77
CA LYS A 59 3.34 5.67 -2.78
C LYS A 59 4.75 5.88 -3.36
N ASN A 60 5.30 4.85 -4.01
CA ASN A 60 6.61 4.93 -4.67
C ASN A 60 6.63 5.94 -5.82
N GLU A 61 5.58 6.01 -6.64
CA GLU A 61 5.46 7.02 -7.69
C GLU A 61 5.38 8.45 -7.12
N ALA A 62 4.61 8.65 -6.04
CA ALA A 62 4.55 9.94 -5.36
C ALA A 62 5.95 10.35 -4.83
N ARG A 63 6.68 9.42 -4.20
CA ARG A 63 8.06 9.61 -3.74
C ARG A 63 9.01 9.98 -4.90
N ARG A 64 8.86 9.32 -6.06
CA ARG A 64 9.64 9.61 -7.27
C ARG A 64 9.40 11.04 -7.77
N ARG A 65 8.14 11.49 -7.78
CA ARG A 65 7.77 12.87 -8.16
C ARG A 65 8.29 13.91 -7.18
N LEU A 66 8.19 13.64 -5.88
CA LEU A 66 8.75 14.50 -4.83
C LEU A 66 10.28 14.65 -4.95
N SER A 67 10.94 13.67 -5.56
CA SER A 67 12.38 13.68 -5.87
C SER A 67 12.73 14.41 -7.18
N GLY A 68 11.76 15.10 -7.81
CA GLY A 68 11.96 15.92 -9.01
C GLY A 68 11.73 15.20 -10.34
N ALA A 69 11.26 13.95 -10.32
CA ALA A 69 10.96 13.23 -11.55
C ALA A 69 9.60 13.68 -12.16
N PRO A 70 9.41 13.59 -13.50
CA PRO A 70 8.15 13.96 -14.14
C PRO A 70 7.02 13.02 -13.71
N ALA A 71 5.78 13.51 -13.67
CA ALA A 71 4.62 12.69 -13.38
C ALA A 71 4.42 11.58 -14.41
N GLY A 72 4.10 10.37 -13.95
CA GLY A 72 3.76 9.23 -14.81
C GLY A 72 3.05 8.11 -14.05
N GLU A 73 2.84 6.98 -14.71
CA GLU A 73 2.38 5.75 -14.06
C GLU A 73 3.48 5.20 -13.12
N PRO A 74 3.12 4.45 -12.06
CA PRO A 74 4.09 3.72 -11.28
C PRO A 74 4.95 2.82 -12.18
N LEU A 75 6.25 2.74 -11.88
CA LEU A 75 7.18 1.88 -12.65
C LEU A 75 6.81 0.39 -12.56
N GLU A 76 6.13 0.02 -11.48
CA GLU A 76 5.61 -1.33 -11.23
C GLU A 76 4.25 -1.58 -11.93
N GLY A 77 3.67 -0.54 -12.55
CA GLY A 77 2.33 -0.49 -13.11
C GLY A 77 1.26 -0.07 -12.09
N ASP A 78 0.10 0.36 -12.60
CA ASP A 78 -1.06 0.73 -11.76
C ASP A 78 -1.55 -0.45 -10.89
N TRP A 79 -1.54 -1.66 -11.44
CA TRP A 79 -1.88 -2.90 -10.72
C TRP A 79 -0.77 -3.92 -10.89
N PRO A 80 0.26 -3.90 -10.01
CA PRO A 80 1.33 -4.88 -10.06
C PRO A 80 0.78 -6.30 -9.92
N LYS A 81 1.39 -7.24 -10.63
CA LYS A 81 0.93 -8.64 -10.62
C LYS A 81 1.13 -9.27 -9.24
N THR A 82 0.11 -9.96 -8.75
CA THR A 82 0.24 -10.85 -7.60
C THR A 82 1.05 -12.10 -7.99
N GLY A 83 1.64 -12.75 -6.99
CA GLY A 83 2.29 -14.05 -7.15
C GLY A 83 1.38 -15.21 -6.74
N GLU A 84 1.95 -16.41 -6.72
CA GLU A 84 1.30 -17.59 -6.12
C GLU A 84 0.91 -17.30 -4.65
N PRO A 85 -0.30 -17.70 -4.22
CA PRO A 85 -0.83 -17.33 -2.92
C PRO A 85 -0.18 -18.15 -1.82
N THR A 86 1.04 -17.78 -1.45
CA THR A 86 1.83 -18.39 -0.40
C THR A 86 2.08 -17.38 0.72
N ALA A 87 2.27 -17.87 1.95
CA ALA A 87 2.57 -17.01 3.10
C ALA A 87 3.81 -16.14 2.86
N ALA A 88 4.87 -16.70 2.26
CA ALA A 88 6.11 -15.97 1.99
C ALA A 88 5.91 -14.81 0.99
N ARG A 89 5.18 -15.05 -0.11
CA ARG A 89 4.89 -14.01 -1.10
C ARG A 89 3.96 -12.93 -0.56
N TRP A 90 3.05 -13.29 0.33
CA TRP A 90 2.20 -12.30 1.01
C TRP A 90 3.03 -11.42 1.96
N GLU A 91 3.95 -12.02 2.71
CA GLU A 91 4.88 -11.27 3.57
C GLU A 91 5.79 -10.34 2.75
N GLU A 92 6.27 -10.77 1.58
CA GLU A 92 7.00 -9.91 0.63
C GLU A 92 6.16 -8.70 0.20
N ALA A 93 4.87 -8.90 -0.11
CA ALA A 93 3.97 -7.81 -0.50
C ALA A 93 3.69 -6.84 0.65
N ARG A 94 3.51 -7.35 1.88
CA ARG A 94 3.38 -6.52 3.09
C ARG A 94 4.64 -5.71 3.33
N LYS A 95 5.81 -6.34 3.21
CA LYS A 95 7.10 -5.67 3.36
C LYS A 95 7.30 -4.59 2.31
N HIS A 96 6.92 -4.84 1.05
CA HIS A 96 7.00 -3.85 -0.01
C HIS A 96 6.12 -2.62 0.28
N LEU A 97 4.90 -2.85 0.78
CA LEU A 97 4.02 -1.78 1.22
C LEU A 97 4.59 -0.98 2.40
N GLU A 98 5.23 -1.66 3.35
CA GLU A 98 5.93 -1.02 4.48
C GLU A 98 7.10 -0.16 3.99
N ASP A 99 7.95 -0.69 3.09
CA ASP A 99 9.11 0.02 2.54
C ASP A 99 8.68 1.22 1.64
N ALA A 100 7.44 1.22 1.15
CA ALA A 100 6.85 2.30 0.36
C ALA A 100 6.32 3.47 1.22
N HIS A 101 6.14 3.30 2.53
CA HIS A 101 5.88 4.39 3.47
C HIS A 101 7.16 5.20 3.69
#